data_AF-A0A0Q4RXU7-F1
#
_entry.id   AF-A0A0Q4RXU7-F1
#
_cell.length_a   1.000
_cell.length_b   1.000
_cell.length_c   1.000
_cell.angle_alpha   90.00
_cell.angle_beta   90.00
_cell.angle_gamma   90.00
#
_symmetry.space_group_name_H-M   'P 1'
#
loop_
_entity.id
_entity.type
_entity.pdbx_description
1 polymer ?
#
loop_
_entity_poly.entity_id
_entity_poly.type
_entity_poly.pdbx_seq_one_letter_code
_entity_poly.pdbx_strand_id
1 'polypeptide(L)'
;MKTKKTKGSGAFEKFATNVSKAAGSTTAFIGAFLIVVVWAVSGPIFDYSETWQLVINTGTTIITFLMVFLIQKAQNKDSLAIQLKLNELVASNEYSSNSLVDIESMTEEEMIIVQKYYHRLSELAKKDESIRSSHSIAEAHELHERKDKNRTKLRTRNITKK
;
A
#
# COMPACT_ATOMS: atom_id res chain seq x y z
N MET A 1 24.40 30.09 10.56
CA MET A 1 23.02 29.86 11.05
C MET A 1 23.04 28.61 11.94
N LYS A 2 23.04 28.75 13.27
CA LYS A 2 23.15 27.64 14.22
C LYS A 2 21.76 26.98 14.39
N THR A 3 21.60 25.76 13.89
CA THR A 3 20.36 24.98 14.06
C THR A 3 20.25 24.53 15.52
N LYS A 4 19.38 25.20 16.28
CA LYS A 4 18.95 24.75 17.61
C LYS A 4 18.23 23.41 17.43
N LYS A 5 18.91 22.29 17.73
CA LYS A 5 18.27 20.98 17.88
C LYS A 5 17.23 21.09 18.99
N THR A 6 15.96 21.09 18.61
CA THR A 6 14.82 21.02 19.52
C THR A 6 14.82 19.66 20.20
N LYS A 7 15.41 19.61 21.40
CA LYS A 7 15.56 18.40 22.25
C LYS A 7 14.21 17.79 22.67
N GLY A 8 13.09 18.46 22.41
CA GLY A 8 11.73 18.05 22.81
C GLY A 8 10.98 17.13 21.85
N SER A 9 11.25 17.17 20.53
CA SER A 9 10.47 16.36 19.56
C SER A 9 10.75 14.87 19.70
N GLY A 10 12.03 14.49 19.84
CA GLY A 10 12.43 13.09 19.95
C GLY A 10 12.03 12.41 21.26
N ALA A 11 11.83 13.17 22.35
CA ALA A 11 11.41 12.61 23.64
C ALA A 11 9.92 12.23 23.64
N PHE A 12 9.07 13.15 23.17
CA PHE A 12 7.63 12.88 23.01
C PHE A 12 7.38 11.77 21.98
N GLU A 13 8.16 11.74 20.90
CA GLU A 13 8.05 10.71 19.87
C GLU A 13 8.45 9.31 20.38
N LYS A 14 9.52 9.21 21.17
CA LYS A 14 9.89 7.96 21.84
C LYS A 14 8.83 7.53 22.85
N PHE A 15 8.30 8.47 23.63
CA PHE A 15 7.20 8.19 24.56
C PHE A 15 5.96 7.67 23.82
N ALA A 16 5.50 8.37 22.78
CA ALA A 16 4.33 7.98 21.99
C ALA A 16 4.50 6.60 21.33
N THR A 17 5.70 6.33 20.80
CA THR A 17 6.04 5.03 20.22
C THR A 17 6.01 3.92 21.28
N ASN A 18 6.61 4.15 22.45
CA ASN A 18 6.64 3.17 23.53
C ASN A 18 5.25 2.91 24.10
N VAL A 19 4.45 3.96 24.33
CA VAL A 19 3.08 3.82 24.83
C VAL A 19 2.20 3.10 23.81
N SER A 20 2.30 3.44 22.52
CA SER A 20 1.53 2.75 21.47
C SER A 20 1.89 1.27 21.38
N LYS A 21 3.19 0.92 21.47
CA LYS A 21 3.65 -0.48 21.51
C LYS A 21 3.17 -1.21 22.77
N ALA A 22 3.24 -0.57 23.93
CA ALA A 22 2.78 -1.15 25.19
C ALA A 22 1.27 -1.39 25.16
N ALA A 23 0.48 -0.40 24.73
CA ALA A 23 -0.96 -0.49 24.64
C ALA A 23 -1.45 -1.54 23.62
N GLY A 24 -0.68 -1.80 22.55
CA GLY A 24 -0.95 -2.88 21.59
C GLY A 24 -0.51 -4.29 22.04
N SER A 25 0.12 -4.43 23.20
CA SER A 25 0.64 -5.72 23.68
C SER A 25 -0.44 -6.57 24.36
N THR A 26 -0.29 -7.90 24.28
CA THR A 26 -1.21 -8.86 24.93
C THR A 26 -1.29 -8.68 26.44
N THR A 27 -0.19 -8.31 27.09
CA THR A 27 -0.15 -8.09 28.55
C THR A 27 -0.94 -6.84 28.95
N ALA A 28 -0.87 -5.76 28.16
CA ALA A 28 -1.68 -4.57 28.39
C ALA A 28 -3.18 -4.85 28.19
N PHE A 29 -3.54 -5.65 27.18
CA PHE A 29 -4.92 -6.08 26.98
C PHE A 29 -5.47 -6.87 28.17
N ILE A 30 -4.71 -7.85 28.69
CA ILE A 30 -5.10 -8.63 29.87
C ILE A 30 -5.26 -7.71 31.09
N GLY A 31 -4.33 -6.78 31.30
CA GLY A 31 -4.42 -5.81 32.39
C GLY A 31 -5.65 -4.91 32.28
N ALA A 32 -5.92 -4.35 31.10
CA ALA A 32 -7.10 -3.54 30.84
C ALA A 32 -8.41 -4.33 31.06
N PHE A 33 -8.44 -5.58 30.61
CA PHE A 33 -9.59 -6.47 30.83
C PHE A 33 -9.83 -6.74 32.31
N LEU A 34 -8.77 -7.03 33.09
CA LEU A 34 -8.88 -7.21 34.54
C LEU A 34 -9.40 -5.94 35.24
N ILE A 35 -8.95 -4.76 34.82
CA ILE A 35 -9.45 -3.49 35.36
C ILE A 35 -10.96 -3.35 35.11
N VAL A 36 -11.43 -3.68 33.91
CA VAL A 36 -12.87 -3.65 33.58
C VAL A 36 -13.65 -4.66 34.42
N VAL A 37 -13.11 -5.87 34.63
CA VAL A 37 -13.74 -6.89 35.48
C VAL A 37 -13.82 -6.42 36.94
N VAL A 38 -12.75 -5.87 37.50
CA VAL A 38 -12.75 -5.34 38.88
C VAL A 38 -13.74 -4.20 39.01
N TRP A 39 -13.79 -3.30 38.04
CA TRP A 39 -14.79 -2.22 38.00
C TRP A 39 -16.21 -2.79 37.98
N ALA A 40 -16.52 -3.75 37.10
CA ALA A 40 -17.83 -4.40 37.02
C ALA A 40 -18.24 -5.06 38.35
N VAL A 41 -17.32 -5.78 39.00
CA VAL A 41 -17.55 -6.43 40.30
C VAL A 41 -17.73 -5.42 41.44
N SER A 42 -17.18 -4.21 41.33
CA SER A 42 -17.46 -3.13 42.28
C SER A 42 -18.85 -2.52 42.11
N GLY A 43 -19.52 -2.72 40.97
CA GLY A 43 -20.84 -2.13 40.65
C GLY A 43 -21.92 -2.36 41.71
N PRO A 44 -22.13 -3.59 42.22
CA PRO A 44 -23.07 -3.88 43.30
C PRO A 44 -22.82 -3.13 44.61
N ILE A 45 -21.58 -2.72 44.90
CA ILE A 45 -21.25 -1.95 46.11
C ILE A 45 -21.74 -0.49 45.97
N PHE A 46 -21.81 0.01 44.74
CA PHE A 46 -22.20 1.37 44.40
C PHE A 46 -23.61 1.45 43.79
N ASP A 47 -24.42 0.39 43.93
CA ASP A 47 -25.78 0.26 43.37
C ASP A 47 -25.87 0.60 41.87
N TYR A 48 -24.79 0.36 41.12
CA TYR A 48 -24.67 0.76 39.71
C TYR A 48 -24.99 2.25 39.46
N SER A 49 -24.63 3.11 40.42
CA SER A 49 -24.94 4.55 40.39
C SER A 49 -24.45 5.28 39.12
N GLU A 50 -25.11 6.40 38.82
CA GLU A 50 -24.72 7.30 37.74
C GLU A 50 -23.25 7.76 37.86
N THR A 51 -22.76 8.01 39.07
CA THR A 51 -21.35 8.38 39.29
C THR A 51 -20.40 7.23 38.97
N TRP A 52 -20.76 6.00 39.30
CA TRP A 52 -19.96 4.81 39.00
C TRP A 52 -19.84 4.57 37.49
N GLN A 53 -20.92 4.77 36.73
CA GLN A 53 -20.93 4.72 35.27
C GLN A 53 -20.16 5.89 34.64
N LEU A 54 -20.35 7.10 35.17
CA LEU A 54 -19.67 8.30 34.70
C LEU A 54 -18.16 8.15 34.77
N VAL A 55 -17.62 7.60 35.86
CA VAL A 55 -16.17 7.43 36.03
C VAL A 55 -15.55 6.60 34.91
N ILE A 56 -16.12 5.46 34.53
CA ILE A 56 -15.54 4.63 33.46
C ILE A 56 -15.75 5.26 32.09
N ASN A 57 -16.92 5.85 31.84
CA ASN A 57 -17.26 6.44 30.55
C ASN A 57 -16.38 7.67 30.28
N THR A 58 -16.26 8.57 31.26
CA THR A 58 -15.40 9.75 31.16
C THR A 58 -13.92 9.35 31.09
N GLY A 59 -13.47 8.41 31.93
CA GLY A 59 -12.08 7.95 31.92
C GLY A 59 -11.66 7.32 30.59
N THR A 60 -12.47 6.39 30.08
CA THR A 60 -12.19 5.71 28.80
C THR A 60 -12.24 6.68 27.63
N THR A 61 -13.14 7.67 27.65
CA THR A 61 -13.23 8.69 26.60
C THR A 61 -11.95 9.53 26.55
N ILE A 62 -11.44 10.01 27.69
CA ILE A 62 -10.19 10.77 27.76
C ILE A 62 -9.02 9.92 27.27
N ILE A 63 -8.91 8.68 27.75
CA ILE A 63 -7.84 7.76 27.34
C ILE A 63 -7.90 7.51 25.84
N THR A 64 -9.08 7.25 25.29
CA THR A 64 -9.27 7.00 23.85
C THR A 64 -8.91 8.23 23.03
N PHE A 65 -9.33 9.42 23.44
CA PHE A 65 -8.98 10.68 22.78
C PHE A 65 -7.46 10.87 22.73
N LEU A 66 -6.77 10.67 23.86
CA LEU A 66 -5.30 10.72 23.90
C LEU A 66 -4.65 9.62 23.04
N MET A 67 -5.20 8.40 23.08
CA MET A 67 -4.70 7.25 22.33
C MET A 67 -4.72 7.51 20.82
N VAL A 68 -5.76 8.16 20.30
CA VAL A 68 -5.85 8.52 18.87
C VAL A 68 -4.65 9.38 18.45
N PHE A 69 -4.30 10.41 19.22
CA PHE A 69 -3.13 11.24 18.91
C PHE A 69 -1.80 10.50 19.08
N LEU A 70 -1.69 9.60 20.06
CA LEU A 70 -0.49 8.79 20.26
C LEU A 70 -0.27 7.82 19.10
N ILE A 71 -1.33 7.15 18.64
CA ILE A 71 -1.30 6.27 17.47
C ILE A 71 -0.92 7.06 16.22
N GLN A 72 -1.59 8.19 15.95
CA GLN A 72 -1.27 9.04 14.80
C GLN A 72 0.19 9.50 14.81
N LYS A 73 0.71 9.90 15.98
CA LYS A 73 2.12 10.31 16.11
C LYS A 73 3.08 9.15 15.84
N ALA A 74 2.79 7.95 16.34
CA ALA A 74 3.61 6.76 16.12
C ALA A 74 3.57 6.33 14.64
N GLN A 75 2.39 6.35 14.02
CA GLN A 75 2.18 5.98 12.62
C GLN A 75 2.82 6.95 11.64
N ASN A 76 2.77 8.27 11.89
CA ASN A 76 3.36 9.27 10.99
C ASN A 76 4.86 9.04 10.70
N LYS A 77 5.63 8.54 11.68
CA LYS A 77 7.06 8.21 11.50
C LYS A 77 7.26 6.91 10.70
N ASP A 78 6.40 5.93 10.92
CA ASP A 78 6.50 4.62 10.27
C ASP A 78 6.04 4.70 8.81
N SER A 79 5.01 5.50 8.50
CA SER A 79 4.64 5.85 7.13
C SER A 79 5.81 6.47 6.38
N LEU A 80 6.44 7.53 6.92
CA LEU A 80 7.60 8.16 6.29
C LEU A 80 8.76 7.19 6.03
N ALA A 81 9.01 6.26 6.96
CA ALA A 81 10.05 5.25 6.79
C ALA A 81 9.72 4.23 5.68
N ILE A 82 8.44 3.90 5.50
CA ILE A 82 7.98 3.05 4.38
C ILE A 82 8.18 3.76 3.05
N GLN A 83 7.79 5.04 2.98
CA GLN A 83 7.95 5.89 1.79
C GLN A 83 9.40 5.93 1.34
N LEU A 84 10.33 6.25 2.24
CA LEU A 84 11.76 6.31 1.94
C LEU A 84 12.33 4.96 1.45
N LYS A 85 11.89 3.84 2.04
CA LYS A 85 12.33 2.49 1.60
C LYS A 85 11.78 2.12 0.22
N LEU A 86 10.54 2.48 -0.07
CA LEU A 86 9.94 2.27 -1.39
C LEU A 86 10.64 3.13 -2.44
N ASN A 87 10.93 4.39 -2.11
CA ASN A 87 11.65 5.32 -2.97
C ASN A 87 13.04 4.80 -3.33
N GLU A 88 13.77 4.26 -2.35
CA GLU A 88 15.07 3.60 -2.58
C GLU A 88 14.94 2.37 -3.50
N LEU A 89 13.94 1.51 -3.27
CA LEU A 89 13.70 0.33 -4.13
C LEU A 89 13.33 0.72 -5.57
N VAL A 90 12.47 1.73 -5.74
CA VAL A 90 12.09 2.25 -7.06
C VAL A 90 13.31 2.86 -7.74
N ALA A 91 14.06 3.73 -7.05
CA ALA A 91 15.28 4.35 -7.58
C ALA A 91 16.38 3.32 -7.93
N SER A 92 16.46 2.20 -7.19
CA SER A 92 17.43 1.12 -7.47
C SER A 92 17.09 0.27 -8.71
N ASN A 93 15.89 0.40 -9.26
CA ASN A 93 15.50 -0.26 -10.49
C ASN A 93 15.83 0.65 -11.69
N GLU A 94 16.84 0.25 -12.49
CA GLU A 94 17.37 0.98 -13.68
C GLU A 94 16.31 1.35 -14.75
N TYR A 95 15.09 0.81 -14.66
CA TYR A 95 13.98 1.12 -15.58
C TYR A 95 12.80 1.85 -14.94
N SER A 96 12.89 2.25 -13.66
CA SER A 96 11.82 3.04 -13.04
C SER A 96 11.98 4.52 -13.40
N SER A 97 10.94 5.13 -13.94
CA SER A 97 10.95 6.58 -14.20
C SER A 97 10.89 7.29 -12.85
N ASN A 98 11.92 8.11 -12.57
CA ASN A 98 12.10 8.91 -11.36
C ASN A 98 10.84 9.72 -10.93
N SER A 99 9.87 9.90 -11.85
CA SER A 99 8.58 10.55 -11.61
C SER A 99 7.66 9.86 -10.58
N LEU A 100 7.87 8.58 -10.21
CA LEU A 100 7.07 7.91 -9.16
C LEU A 100 7.73 7.92 -7.78
N VAL A 101 9.01 8.26 -7.70
CA VAL A 101 9.84 8.17 -6.49
C VAL A 101 9.43 9.21 -5.42
N ASP A 102 8.55 10.16 -5.74
CA ASP A 102 8.08 11.14 -4.75
C ASP A 102 6.60 11.50 -4.96
N ILE A 103 5.77 10.51 -5.31
CA ILE A 103 4.36 10.75 -5.67
C ILE A 103 3.53 11.37 -4.53
N GLU A 104 3.97 11.23 -3.29
CA GLU A 104 3.24 11.70 -2.10
C GLU A 104 3.49 13.18 -1.79
N SER A 105 4.53 13.78 -2.37
CA SER A 105 4.81 15.23 -2.26
C SER A 105 4.23 16.02 -3.44
N MET A 106 3.79 15.33 -4.50
CA MET A 106 3.24 15.91 -5.72
C MET A 106 1.88 16.56 -5.49
N THR A 107 1.58 17.61 -6.24
CA THR A 107 0.22 18.16 -6.26
C THR A 107 -0.73 17.23 -7.03
N GLU A 108 -2.03 17.40 -6.82
CA GLU A 108 -3.06 16.56 -7.46
C GLU A 108 -2.98 16.67 -9.00
N GLU A 109 -2.67 17.85 -9.53
CA GLU A 109 -2.48 18.10 -10.95
C GLU A 109 -1.28 17.33 -11.53
N GLU A 110 -0.16 17.31 -10.80
CA GLU A 110 1.04 16.58 -11.19
C GLU A 110 0.81 15.06 -11.17
N MET A 111 0.04 14.57 -10.19
CA MET A 111 -0.35 13.16 -10.08
C MET A 111 -1.20 12.71 -11.28
N ILE A 112 -2.14 13.56 -11.74
CA ILE A 112 -2.94 13.29 -12.95
C ILE A 112 -2.07 13.19 -14.20
N ILE A 113 -1.03 14.01 -14.32
CA ILE A 113 -0.10 13.98 -15.46
C ILE A 113 0.68 12.66 -15.49
N VAL A 114 1.23 12.24 -14.34
CA VAL A 114 1.95 10.97 -14.21
C VAL A 114 1.03 9.78 -14.46
N GLN A 115 -0.20 9.80 -13.93
CA GLN A 115 -1.20 8.76 -14.21
C GLN A 115 -1.50 8.64 -15.70
N LYS A 116 -1.70 9.76 -16.41
CA LYS A 116 -1.93 9.77 -17.86
C LYS A 116 -0.75 9.20 -18.65
N TYR A 117 0.48 9.55 -18.25
CA TYR A 117 1.69 9.02 -18.87
C TYR A 117 1.79 7.50 -18.73
N TYR A 118 1.62 6.95 -17.53
CA TYR A 118 1.67 5.49 -17.31
C TYR A 118 0.49 4.74 -17.92
N HIS A 119 -0.71 5.32 -17.91
CA HIS A 119 -1.85 4.75 -18.63
C HIS A 119 -1.56 4.65 -20.13
N ARG A 120 -0.94 5.68 -20.72
CA ARG A 120 -0.55 5.67 -22.13
C ARG A 120 0.55 4.65 -22.40
N LEU A 121 1.52 4.49 -21.50
CA LEU A 121 2.57 3.49 -21.62
C LEU A 121 2.01 2.05 -21.54
N SER A 122 1.06 1.80 -20.64
CA SER A 122 0.34 0.52 -20.52
C SER A 122 -0.45 0.17 -21.79
N GLU A 123 -1.15 1.15 -22.37
CA GLU A 123 -1.87 1.01 -23.65
C GLU A 123 -0.91 0.64 -24.79
N LEU A 124 0.26 1.28 -24.86
CA LEU A 124 1.28 0.98 -25.86
C LEU A 124 1.88 -0.42 -25.65
N ALA A 125 2.16 -0.81 -24.41
CA ALA A 125 2.66 -2.14 -24.07
C ALA A 125 1.67 -3.25 -24.42
N LYS A 126 0.37 -3.08 -24.12
CA LYS A 126 -0.69 -4.02 -24.54
C LYS A 126 -0.79 -4.14 -26.06
N LYS A 127 -0.60 -3.03 -26.77
CA LYS A 127 -0.61 -3.02 -28.23
C LYS A 127 0.62 -3.74 -28.81
N ASP A 128 1.78 -3.60 -28.19
CA ASP A 128 3.00 -4.33 -28.57
C ASP A 128 2.93 -5.83 -28.20
N GLU A 129 2.25 -6.18 -27.10
CA GLU A 129 1.97 -7.58 -26.72
C GLU A 129 1.06 -8.27 -27.76
N SER A 130 0.11 -7.52 -28.35
CA SER A 130 -0.69 -8.00 -29.49
C SER A 130 0.13 -8.22 -30.76
N ILE A 131 1.24 -7.48 -30.94
CA ILE A 131 2.18 -7.66 -32.06
C ILE A 131 3.16 -8.81 -31.78
N ARG A 132 3.48 -9.09 -30.50
CA ARG A 132 4.23 -10.27 -30.04
C ARG A 132 3.35 -11.45 -29.66
N SER A 133 2.17 -11.58 -30.28
CA SER A 133 1.44 -12.84 -30.35
C SER A 133 2.35 -13.90 -30.98
N SER A 134 3.07 -14.62 -30.14
CA SER A 134 3.76 -15.83 -30.51
C SER A 134 2.67 -16.85 -30.81
N HIS A 135 2.24 -16.90 -32.07
CA HIS A 135 1.59 -18.09 -32.60
C HIS A 135 2.45 -19.28 -32.16
N SER A 136 1.82 -20.30 -31.55
CA SER A 136 2.60 -21.47 -31.12
C SER A 136 3.41 -21.97 -32.33
N ILE A 137 4.61 -22.51 -32.12
CA ILE A 137 5.44 -23.01 -33.24
C ILE A 137 4.63 -23.97 -34.13
N ALA A 138 3.69 -24.72 -33.54
CA ALA A 138 2.75 -25.58 -34.26
C ALA A 138 1.83 -24.80 -35.23
N GLU A 139 1.30 -23.65 -34.81
CA GLU A 139 0.42 -22.81 -35.63
C GLU A 139 1.20 -22.09 -36.74
N ALA A 140 2.44 -21.67 -36.47
CA ALA A 140 3.34 -21.11 -37.48
C ALA A 140 3.71 -22.14 -38.57
N HIS A 141 3.96 -23.40 -38.18
CA HIS A 141 4.20 -24.52 -39.11
C HIS A 141 2.98 -24.83 -39.98
N GLU A 142 1.79 -24.89 -39.40
CA GLU A 142 0.56 -25.20 -40.12
C GLU A 142 0.23 -24.14 -41.19
N LEU A 143 0.48 -22.86 -40.86
CA LEU A 143 0.28 -21.75 -41.78
C LEU A 143 1.32 -21.76 -42.92
N HIS A 144 2.56 -22.16 -42.62
CA HIS A 144 3.60 -22.31 -43.62
C HIS A 144 3.32 -23.49 -44.56
N GLU A 145 2.89 -24.65 -44.02
CA GLU A 145 2.45 -25.79 -44.83
C GLU A 145 1.25 -25.46 -45.72
N ARG A 146 0.28 -24.71 -45.19
CA ARG A 146 -0.89 -24.28 -45.95
C ARG A 146 -0.51 -23.35 -47.11
N LYS A 147 0.43 -22.43 -46.89
CA LYS A 147 0.97 -21.55 -47.94
C LYS A 147 1.73 -22.35 -49.01
N ASP A 148 2.49 -23.37 -48.61
CA ASP A 148 3.29 -24.18 -49.54
C ASP A 148 2.42 -25.13 -50.38
N LYS A 149 1.41 -25.75 -49.77
CA LYS A 149 0.38 -26.54 -50.47
C LYS A 149 -0.36 -25.67 -51.50
N ASN A 150 -0.72 -24.43 -51.15
CA ASN A 150 -1.38 -23.51 -52.07
C ASN A 150 -0.46 -23.06 -53.22
N ARG A 151 0.82 -22.75 -52.94
CA ARG A 151 1.81 -22.43 -53.99
C ARG A 151 2.02 -23.59 -54.96
N THR A 152 2.09 -24.80 -54.45
CA THR A 152 2.25 -26.02 -55.26
C THR A 152 1.02 -26.25 -56.14
N LYS A 153 -0.19 -26.12 -55.58
CA LYS A 153 -1.46 -26.25 -56.32
C LYS A 153 -1.61 -25.19 -57.41
N LEU A 154 -1.20 -23.94 -57.15
CA LEU A 154 -1.16 -22.85 -58.14
C LEU A 154 -0.18 -23.15 -59.29
N ARG A 155 1.01 -23.69 -58.98
CA ARG A 155 1.98 -24.12 -60.00
C ARG A 155 1.43 -25.25 -60.87
N THR A 156 0.86 -26.30 -60.28
CA THR A 156 0.30 -27.43 -61.03
C THR A 156 -0.88 -27.03 -61.92
N ARG A 157 -1.71 -26.08 -61.46
CA ARG A 157 -2.85 -25.56 -62.23
C ARG A 157 -2.42 -24.71 -63.43
N ASN A 158 -1.29 -24.02 -63.34
CA ASN A 158 -0.74 -23.24 -64.44
C ASN A 158 -0.01 -24.11 -65.48
N ILE A 159 0.50 -25.29 -65.08
CA ILE A 159 1.15 -26.24 -65.99
C ILE A 159 0.12 -27.05 -66.80
N THR A 160 -1.04 -27.35 -66.21
CA THR A 160 -2.13 -28.10 -66.89
C THR A 160 -3.05 -27.23 -67.77
N LYS A 161 -2.86 -25.91 -67.77
CA LYS A 161 -3.60 -24.94 -68.60
C LYS A 161 -2.81 -24.42 -69.81
N LYS A 162 -1.62 -24.98 -70.08
CA LYS A 162 -0.74 -24.63 -71.19
C LYS A 162 -0.58 -25.83 -72.10
#